data_AF-A0AAU2Z519-F1
#
_entry.id   AF-A0AAU2Z519-F1
#
_cell.length_a   1.000
_cell.length_b   1.000
_cell.length_c   1.000
_cell.angle_alpha   90.00
_cell.angle_beta   90.00
_cell.angle_gamma   90.00
#
_symmetry.space_group_name_H-M   'P 1'
#
loop_
_entity.id
_entity.type
_entity.pdbx_description
1 polymer ?
#
loop_
_entity_poly.entity_id
_entity_poly.type
_entity_poly.pdbx_seq_one_letter_code
_entity_poly.pdbx_strand_id
1 'polypeptide(L)'
;MNPLDTLIREHVVPVMKAAGFAKKGRTFRLAAPNGDHLFMQVWPEAVDPEKYVFDVFFSVVPLPQWAFLNREYANPPTPDASGALAKYEVIPPAGVAHQPDSEMPFRSRWAFSEPETREGCGRELARALTEVALPRTVPLLDRRTLLAETRTNPNDGLLRLKNATVSEIVLRVDDDPVADVAALVDKAEADGEFPPFVAWARERLARRAAGA
;
A
#
# COMPACT_ATOMS: atom_id res chain seq x y z
N MET A 1 -11.03 21.61 -16.10
CA MET A 1 -10.34 20.37 -15.68
C MET A 1 -9.60 20.70 -14.40
N ASN A 2 -9.70 19.89 -13.34
CA ASN A 2 -8.99 20.17 -12.09
C ASN A 2 -7.47 20.11 -12.36
N PRO A 3 -6.67 21.12 -11.93
CA PRO A 3 -5.22 21.15 -12.16
C PRO A 3 -4.46 19.89 -11.72
N LEU A 4 -4.87 19.26 -10.62
CA LEU A 4 -4.28 18.01 -10.16
C LEU A 4 -4.57 16.86 -11.13
N ASP A 5 -5.76 16.80 -11.74
CA ASP A 5 -6.07 15.79 -12.75
C ASP A 5 -5.25 15.97 -14.02
N THR A 6 -4.94 17.22 -14.39
CA THR A 6 -4.03 17.56 -15.49
C THR A 6 -2.62 17.06 -15.20
N LEU A 7 -2.06 17.37 -14.02
CA LEU A 7 -0.75 16.88 -13.57
C LEU A 7 -0.69 15.34 -13.60
N ILE A 8 -1.70 14.67 -13.04
CA ILE A 8 -1.78 13.21 -13.03
C ILE A 8 -1.77 12.66 -14.45
N ARG A 9 -2.61 13.20 -15.34
CA ARG A 9 -2.72 12.74 -16.73
C ARG A 9 -1.40 12.88 -17.49
N GLU A 10 -0.71 14.00 -17.32
CA GLU A 10 0.47 14.34 -18.11
C GLU A 10 1.75 13.65 -17.60
N HIS A 11 1.90 13.52 -16.28
CA HIS A 11 3.15 13.05 -15.69
C HIS A 11 3.05 11.69 -15.00
N VAL A 12 1.92 11.39 -14.34
CA VAL A 12 1.78 10.17 -13.52
C VAL A 12 1.28 8.99 -14.36
N VAL A 13 0.25 9.21 -15.20
CA VAL A 13 -0.34 8.14 -16.01
C VAL A 13 0.68 7.43 -16.91
N PRO A 14 1.59 8.13 -17.63
CA PRO A 14 2.58 7.45 -18.47
C PRO A 14 3.49 6.52 -17.66
N VAL A 15 4.00 6.99 -16.51
CA VAL A 15 4.88 6.22 -15.63
C VAL A 15 4.17 4.99 -15.08
N MET A 16 2.96 5.15 -14.55
CA MET A 16 2.20 4.04 -13.96
C MET A 16 1.77 3.00 -15.01
N LYS A 17 1.39 3.44 -16.22
CA LYS A 17 1.07 2.52 -17.32
C LYS A 17 2.29 1.72 -17.77
N ALA A 18 3.47 2.36 -17.87
CA ALA A 18 4.70 1.67 -18.21
C ALA A 18 5.06 0.59 -17.17
N ALA A 19 4.70 0.81 -15.90
CA ALA A 19 4.82 -0.17 -14.82
C ALA A 19 3.67 -1.20 -14.74
N GLY A 20 2.76 -1.22 -15.71
CA GLY A 20 1.67 -2.20 -15.80
C GLY A 20 0.42 -1.90 -14.96
N PHE A 21 0.30 -0.72 -14.36
CA PHE A 21 -0.87 -0.37 -13.56
C PHE A 21 -2.07 0.01 -14.44
N ALA A 22 -3.25 -0.43 -14.02
CA ALA A 22 -4.54 0.02 -14.55
C ALA A 22 -5.06 1.24 -13.74
N LYS A 23 -5.69 2.22 -14.41
CA LYS A 23 -6.20 3.44 -13.77
C LYS A 23 -7.71 3.43 -13.58
N LYS A 24 -8.19 3.89 -12.42
CA LYS A 24 -9.59 4.24 -12.15
C LYS A 24 -9.63 5.50 -11.27
N GLY A 25 -10.16 6.61 -11.81
CA GLY A 25 -10.12 7.90 -11.09
C GLY A 25 -8.69 8.34 -10.80
N ARG A 26 -8.36 8.61 -9.53
CA ARG A 26 -7.00 8.93 -9.04
C ARG A 26 -6.28 7.73 -8.41
N THR A 27 -6.78 6.53 -8.66
CA THR A 27 -6.21 5.27 -8.18
C THR A 27 -5.61 4.49 -9.34
N PHE A 28 -4.44 3.93 -9.11
CA PHE A 28 -3.72 3.04 -10.01
C PHE A 28 -3.60 1.69 -9.32
N ARG A 29 -3.89 0.60 -10.03
CA ARG A 29 -3.90 -0.77 -9.48
C ARG A 29 -2.99 -1.68 -10.31
N LEU A 30 -2.11 -2.39 -9.62
CA LEU A 30 -1.35 -3.52 -10.15
C LEU A 30 -1.79 -4.78 -9.39
N ALA A 31 -2.02 -5.88 -10.11
CA ALA A 31 -2.38 -7.17 -9.55
C ALA A 31 -1.30 -8.19 -9.89
N ALA A 32 -0.86 -8.96 -8.90
CA ALA A 32 0.09 -10.04 -9.06
C ALA A 32 -0.61 -11.39 -9.34
N PRO A 33 0.09 -12.39 -9.91
CA PRO A 33 -0.50 -13.71 -10.18
C PRO A 33 -1.05 -14.45 -8.95
N ASN A 34 -0.52 -14.18 -7.75
CA ASN A 34 -1.00 -14.72 -6.49
C ASN A 34 -2.28 -14.03 -5.96
N GLY A 35 -2.82 -13.06 -6.71
CA GLY A 35 -4.01 -12.29 -6.37
C GLY A 35 -3.76 -11.12 -5.42
N ASP A 36 -2.52 -10.87 -5.01
CA ASP A 36 -2.15 -9.70 -4.21
C ASP A 36 -2.21 -8.44 -5.07
N HIS A 37 -2.51 -7.32 -4.44
CA HIS A 37 -2.69 -6.05 -5.12
C HIS A 37 -1.80 -4.95 -4.55
N LEU A 38 -1.37 -4.06 -5.43
CA LEU A 38 -0.68 -2.83 -5.11
C LEU A 38 -1.49 -1.67 -5.68
N PHE A 39 -1.87 -0.74 -4.80
CA PHE A 39 -2.62 0.45 -5.18
C PHE A 39 -1.76 1.68 -4.98
N MET A 40 -1.61 2.53 -5.99
CA MET A 40 -1.12 3.90 -5.80
C MET A 40 -2.30 4.85 -5.85
N GLN A 41 -2.38 5.77 -4.89
CA GLN A 41 -3.45 6.75 -4.77
C GLN A 41 -2.87 8.15 -4.70
N VAL A 42 -3.54 9.10 -5.36
CA VAL A 42 -3.28 10.53 -5.23
C VAL A 42 -4.47 11.16 -4.51
N TRP A 43 -4.25 11.66 -3.30
CA TRP A 43 -5.29 12.17 -2.41
C TRP A 43 -5.18 13.70 -2.24
N PRO A 44 -6.16 14.49 -2.69
CA PRO A 44 -6.11 15.94 -2.52
C PRO A 44 -6.35 16.34 -1.07
N GLU A 45 -5.65 17.37 -0.61
CA GLU A 45 -5.77 17.94 0.73
C GLU A 45 -6.19 19.41 0.62
N ALA A 46 -7.30 19.76 1.26
CA ALA A 46 -7.84 21.13 1.27
C ALA A 46 -7.30 21.93 2.47
N VAL A 47 -5.96 22.06 2.53
CA VAL A 47 -5.24 22.62 3.69
C VAL A 47 -4.57 23.96 3.41
N ASP A 48 -4.40 24.32 2.14
CA ASP A 48 -3.80 25.58 1.70
C ASP A 48 -4.68 26.18 0.59
N PRO A 49 -5.21 27.41 0.76
CA PRO A 49 -6.05 28.05 -0.26
C PRO A 49 -5.27 28.54 -1.49
N GLU A 50 -3.94 28.69 -1.39
CA GLU A 50 -3.07 29.21 -2.45
C GLU A 50 -2.37 28.10 -3.26
N LYS A 51 -2.40 26.87 -2.74
CA LYS A 51 -1.71 25.72 -3.34
C LYS A 51 -2.64 24.53 -3.50
N TYR A 52 -2.39 23.75 -4.55
CA TYR A 52 -2.91 22.40 -4.68
C TYR A 52 -2.03 21.46 -3.87
N VAL A 53 -2.53 21.02 -2.71
CA VAL A 53 -1.83 20.09 -1.82
C VAL A 53 -2.38 18.68 -1.99
N PHE A 54 -1.51 17.68 -1.99
CA PHE A 54 -1.93 16.28 -2.11
C PHE A 54 -0.89 15.31 -1.54
N ASP A 55 -1.35 14.13 -1.16
CA ASP A 55 -0.51 13.00 -0.79
C ASP A 55 -0.46 11.97 -1.92
N VAL A 56 0.67 11.27 -2.01
CA VAL A 56 0.85 10.13 -2.91
C VAL A 56 1.37 8.96 -2.10
N PHE A 57 0.66 7.85 -2.14
CA PHE A 57 1.06 6.67 -1.39
C PHE A 57 0.66 5.37 -2.11
N PHE A 58 1.40 4.32 -1.77
CA PHE A 58 1.15 2.95 -2.17
C PHE A 58 0.55 2.17 -1.01
N SER A 59 -0.40 1.30 -1.32
CA SER A 59 -1.06 0.39 -0.38
C SER A 59 -0.88 -1.04 -0.88
N VAL A 60 -0.21 -1.89 -0.09
CA VAL A 60 -0.01 -3.31 -0.40
C VAL A 60 -1.12 -4.12 0.25
N VAL A 61 -1.86 -4.88 -0.56
CA VAL A 61 -3.06 -5.62 -0.16
C VAL A 61 -2.86 -7.10 -0.49
N PRO A 62 -2.34 -7.89 0.46
CA PRO A 62 -2.29 -9.34 0.33
C PRO A 62 -3.70 -9.93 0.26
N LEU A 63 -3.92 -10.90 -0.62
CA LEU A 63 -5.21 -11.57 -0.78
C LEU A 63 -5.71 -12.22 0.53
N PRO A 64 -4.88 -12.85 1.38
CA PRO A 64 -5.34 -13.40 2.65
C PRO A 64 -5.88 -12.33 3.61
N GLN A 65 -5.25 -11.15 3.63
CA GLN A 65 -5.74 -10.00 4.41
C GLN A 65 -7.13 -9.58 3.93
N TRP A 66 -7.29 -9.46 2.61
CA TRP A 66 -8.58 -9.11 2.01
C TRP A 66 -9.67 -10.14 2.31
N ALA A 67 -9.32 -11.43 2.20
CA ALA A 67 -10.22 -12.54 2.50
C ALA A 67 -10.66 -12.54 3.96
N PHE A 68 -9.77 -12.24 4.90
CA PHE A 68 -10.13 -12.11 6.32
C PHE A 68 -11.07 -10.93 6.57
N LEU A 69 -10.78 -9.76 5.99
CA LEU A 69 -11.59 -8.55 6.17
C LEU A 69 -13.00 -8.71 5.60
N ASN A 70 -13.16 -9.51 4.54
CA ASN A 70 -14.42 -9.71 3.84
C ASN A 70 -15.01 -11.12 4.07
N ARG A 71 -14.59 -11.83 5.13
CA ARG A 71 -15.00 -13.22 5.40
C ARG A 71 -16.50 -13.44 5.59
N GLU A 72 -17.22 -12.40 6.00
CA GLU A 72 -18.68 -12.45 6.22
C GLU A 72 -19.48 -12.32 4.91
N TYR A 73 -18.83 -11.97 3.79
CA TYR A 73 -19.48 -11.85 2.49
C TYR A 73 -19.42 -13.17 1.72
N ALA A 74 -20.58 -13.69 1.32
CA ALA A 74 -20.65 -14.84 0.42
C ALA A 74 -19.97 -14.57 -0.94
N ASN A 75 -20.08 -13.32 -1.43
CA ASN A 75 -19.42 -12.83 -2.64
C ASN A 75 -18.59 -11.60 -2.26
N PRO A 76 -17.31 -11.76 -1.87
CA PRO A 76 -16.50 -10.65 -1.42
C PRO A 76 -16.26 -9.65 -2.57
N PRO A 77 -16.23 -8.34 -2.26
CA PRO A 77 -15.91 -7.33 -3.26
C PRO A 77 -14.49 -7.53 -3.83
N THR A 78 -14.23 -6.93 -4.99
CA THR A 78 -12.88 -6.88 -5.56
C THR A 78 -11.94 -6.13 -4.60
N PRO A 79 -10.69 -6.59 -4.39
CA PRO A 79 -9.72 -5.89 -3.55
C PRO A 79 -9.60 -4.40 -3.87
N ASP A 80 -9.53 -3.61 -2.82
CA ASP A 80 -9.21 -2.18 -2.86
C ASP A 80 -8.22 -1.80 -1.76
N ALA A 81 -7.80 -0.52 -1.75
CA ALA A 81 -6.77 -0.03 -0.85
C ALA A 81 -7.14 -0.04 0.64
N SER A 82 -8.43 -0.21 1.01
CA SER A 82 -8.84 -0.35 2.42
C SER A 82 -8.34 -1.67 3.04
N GLY A 83 -8.02 -2.65 2.19
CA GLY A 83 -7.45 -3.93 2.59
C GLY A 83 -5.96 -3.92 2.94
N ALA A 84 -5.32 -2.75 2.96
CA ALA A 84 -3.87 -2.65 3.06
C ALA A 84 -3.31 -3.28 4.34
N LEU A 85 -2.27 -4.10 4.17
CA LEU A 85 -1.45 -4.57 5.29
C LEU A 85 -0.30 -3.60 5.59
N ALA A 86 0.20 -2.94 4.54
CA ALA A 86 1.28 -1.96 4.63
C ALA A 86 1.04 -0.79 3.66
N LYS A 87 1.59 0.38 4.02
CA LYS A 87 1.56 1.60 3.21
C LYS A 87 2.96 2.16 3.01
N TYR A 88 3.20 2.74 1.84
CA TYR A 88 4.44 3.44 1.52
C TYR A 88 4.11 4.84 0.99
N GLU A 89 4.61 5.87 1.66
CA GLU A 89 4.40 7.26 1.25
C GLU A 89 5.48 7.71 0.27
N VAL A 90 5.08 8.37 -0.82
CA VAL A 90 6.03 8.96 -1.77
C VAL A 90 6.37 10.36 -1.27
N ILE A 91 7.59 10.51 -0.77
CA ILE A 91 8.08 11.76 -0.19
C ILE A 91 8.54 12.73 -1.29
N PRO A 92 8.02 13.97 -1.34
CA PRO A 92 8.48 15.00 -2.27
C PRO A 92 9.89 15.50 -1.95
N PRO A 93 10.69 15.89 -2.97
CA PRO A 93 11.85 16.73 -2.74
C PRO A 93 11.42 18.12 -2.26
N ALA A 94 12.32 18.82 -1.58
CA ALA A 94 12.02 20.09 -0.88
C ALA A 94 11.35 21.16 -1.77
N GLY A 95 11.72 21.26 -3.05
CA GLY A 95 11.18 22.26 -3.96
C GLY A 95 9.71 22.08 -4.36
N VAL A 96 9.11 20.93 -4.08
CA VAL A 96 7.70 20.60 -4.40
C VAL A 96 6.97 20.01 -3.18
N ALA A 97 7.59 20.11 -2.01
CA ALA A 97 7.00 19.74 -0.74
C ALA A 97 6.09 20.87 -0.24
N HIS A 98 4.96 20.51 0.34
CA HIS A 98 4.12 21.45 1.06
C HIS A 98 4.75 21.75 2.42
N GLN A 99 5.33 22.94 2.55
CA GLN A 99 5.91 23.43 3.81
C GLN A 99 5.09 24.63 4.29
N PRO A 100 4.17 24.46 5.25
CA PRO A 100 3.37 25.57 5.73
C PRO A 100 4.14 26.46 6.71
N ASP A 101 5.09 25.91 7.48
CA ASP A 101 6.12 26.58 8.31
C ASP A 101 6.80 25.50 9.17
N SER A 102 8.06 25.69 9.56
CA SER A 102 9.10 24.70 9.95
C SER A 102 8.87 23.73 11.13
N GLU A 103 7.63 23.48 11.59
CA GLU A 103 7.36 22.69 12.81
C GLU A 103 6.44 21.46 12.64
N MET A 104 5.95 21.14 11.43
CA MET A 104 4.92 20.10 11.25
C MET A 104 5.40 18.83 10.49
N PRO A 105 4.93 17.63 10.91
CA PRO A 105 5.45 16.31 10.50
C PRO A 105 4.97 15.80 9.12
N PHE A 106 4.37 16.64 8.27
CA PHE A 106 3.71 16.22 7.02
C PHE A 106 4.69 16.05 5.85
N ARG A 107 5.72 15.24 6.08
CA ARG A 107 6.80 14.97 5.11
C ARG A 107 6.32 14.44 3.76
N SER A 108 5.12 13.88 3.67
CA SER A 108 4.57 13.23 2.46
C SER A 108 3.83 14.17 1.50
N ARG A 109 3.52 15.40 1.92
CA ARG A 109 2.62 16.28 1.15
C ARG A 109 3.33 17.00 0.03
N TRP A 110 2.83 16.78 -1.19
CA TRP A 110 3.22 17.49 -2.40
C TRP A 110 2.40 18.77 -2.55
N ALA A 111 2.99 19.80 -3.14
CA ALA A 111 2.27 21.02 -3.48
C ALA A 111 2.72 21.62 -4.81
N PHE A 112 1.78 22.32 -5.46
CA PHE A 112 2.05 23.26 -6.55
C PHE A 112 1.00 24.37 -6.58
N SER A 113 1.30 25.43 -7.31
CA SER A 113 0.40 26.54 -7.62
C SER A 113 0.26 26.66 -9.14
N GLU A 114 -0.88 27.19 -9.57
CA GLU A 114 -1.11 27.55 -10.96
C GLU A 114 -0.77 29.03 -11.19
N PRO A 115 -0.23 29.38 -12.37
CA PRO A 115 0.22 28.48 -13.46
C PRO A 115 1.67 27.98 -13.29
N GLU A 116 2.37 28.45 -12.26
CA GLU A 116 3.83 28.53 -12.25
C GLU A 116 4.55 27.21 -11.99
N THR A 117 4.04 26.38 -11.08
CA THR A 117 4.83 25.27 -10.51
C THR A 117 4.26 23.88 -10.81
N ARG A 118 3.08 23.76 -11.45
CA ARG A 118 2.45 22.47 -11.78
C ARG A 118 3.40 21.57 -12.57
N GLU A 119 4.00 22.09 -13.63
CA GLU A 119 4.84 21.29 -14.54
C GLU A 119 6.10 20.76 -13.83
N GLY A 120 6.74 21.60 -13.02
CA GLY A 120 7.89 21.20 -12.19
C GLY A 120 7.51 20.11 -11.19
N CYS A 121 6.40 20.29 -10.47
CA CYS A 121 5.87 19.31 -9.53
C CYS A 121 5.54 17.97 -10.22
N GLY A 122 4.92 18.02 -11.41
CA GLY A 122 4.64 16.84 -12.21
C GLY A 122 5.90 16.06 -12.60
N ARG A 123 6.95 16.74 -13.07
CA ARG A 123 8.23 16.10 -13.40
C ARG A 123 8.91 15.46 -12.18
N GLU A 124 8.96 16.17 -11.06
CA GLU A 124 9.54 15.64 -9.82
C GLU A 124 8.75 14.43 -9.29
N LEU A 125 7.42 14.45 -9.39
CA LEU A 125 6.60 13.30 -9.03
C LEU A 125 6.85 12.10 -9.95
N ALA A 126 6.88 12.31 -11.26
CA ALA A 126 7.19 11.25 -12.22
C ALA A 126 8.58 10.64 -11.96
N ARG A 127 9.56 11.48 -11.63
CA ARG A 127 10.90 11.06 -11.25
C ARG A 127 10.91 10.24 -9.96
N ALA A 128 10.31 10.74 -8.89
CA ALA A 128 10.22 10.04 -7.60
C ALA A 128 9.51 8.68 -7.72
N LEU A 129 8.46 8.61 -8.55
CA LEU A 129 7.77 7.35 -8.86
C LEU A 129 8.69 6.36 -9.59
N THR A 130 9.40 6.82 -10.62
CA THR A 130 10.22 5.96 -11.48
C THR A 130 11.50 5.50 -10.78
N GLU A 131 12.21 6.42 -10.13
CA GLU A 131 13.55 6.16 -9.58
C GLU A 131 13.51 5.52 -8.20
N VAL A 132 12.43 5.74 -7.42
CA VAL A 132 12.38 5.34 -6.00
C VAL A 132 11.15 4.49 -5.70
N ALA A 133 9.94 5.03 -5.89
CA ALA A 133 8.73 4.40 -5.35
C ALA A 133 8.39 3.08 -6.03
N LEU A 134 8.41 3.00 -7.36
CA LEU A 134 8.09 1.78 -8.09
C LEU A 134 9.12 0.66 -7.86
N PRO A 135 10.44 0.90 -7.98
CA PRO A 135 11.45 -0.12 -7.65
C PRO A 135 11.32 -0.67 -6.24
N ARG A 136 10.84 0.14 -5.29
CA ARG A 136 10.68 -0.26 -3.90
C ARG A 136 9.36 -0.99 -3.62
N THR A 137 8.26 -0.56 -4.25
CA THR A 137 6.92 -1.05 -3.90
C THR A 137 6.45 -2.22 -4.74
N VAL A 138 6.83 -2.30 -6.01
CA VAL A 138 6.43 -3.41 -6.90
C VAL A 138 6.92 -4.77 -6.38
N PRO A 139 8.18 -4.92 -5.90
CA PRO A 139 8.63 -6.18 -5.31
C PRO A 139 7.84 -6.62 -4.08
N LEU A 140 7.14 -5.71 -3.38
CA LEU A 140 6.33 -6.05 -2.20
C LEU A 140 5.07 -6.86 -2.53
N LEU A 141 4.77 -7.06 -3.81
CA LEU A 141 3.75 -8.02 -4.25
C LEU A 141 4.20 -9.49 -4.04
N ASP A 142 5.50 -9.73 -3.87
CA ASP A 142 6.02 -10.99 -3.36
C ASP A 142 5.95 -10.98 -1.82
N ARG A 143 5.21 -11.94 -1.25
CA ARG A 143 4.93 -11.99 0.20
C ARG A 143 6.17 -12.20 1.04
N ARG A 144 7.19 -12.92 0.53
CA ARG A 144 8.47 -13.12 1.23
C ARG A 144 9.24 -11.81 1.31
N THR A 145 9.26 -11.05 0.23
CA THR A 145 9.86 -9.71 0.18
C THR A 145 9.13 -8.76 1.13
N LEU A 146 7.79 -8.72 1.11
CA LEU A 146 7.02 -7.91 2.06
C LEU A 146 7.24 -8.33 3.52
N LEU A 147 7.35 -9.64 3.80
CA LEU A 147 7.65 -10.13 5.15
C LEU A 147 9.03 -9.68 5.63
N ALA A 148 10.05 -9.76 4.77
CA ALA A 148 11.39 -9.29 5.09
C ALA A 148 11.42 -7.78 5.39
N GLU A 149 10.74 -6.98 4.57
CA GLU A 149 10.62 -5.54 4.75
C GLU A 149 9.83 -5.17 6.02
N THR A 150 8.74 -5.87 6.34
CA THR A 150 7.95 -5.57 7.55
C THR A 150 8.64 -5.97 8.87
N ARG A 151 9.65 -6.84 8.81
CA ARG A 151 10.48 -7.24 9.97
C ARG A 151 11.63 -6.28 10.24
N THR A 152 12.28 -5.80 9.18
CA THR A 152 13.51 -5.00 9.29
C THR A 152 13.26 -3.51 9.14
N ASN A 153 12.25 -3.12 8.35
CA ASN A 153 11.88 -1.76 7.96
C ASN A 153 13.09 -0.81 7.84
N PRO A 154 14.12 -1.16 7.05
CA PRO A 154 15.46 -0.56 7.17
C PRO A 154 15.51 0.93 6.81
N ASN A 155 14.46 1.47 6.20
CA ASN A 155 14.42 2.85 5.71
C ASN A 155 13.22 3.64 6.26
N ASP A 156 12.51 3.16 7.29
CA ASP A 156 11.34 3.81 7.91
C ASP A 156 10.25 4.33 6.95
N GLY A 157 10.20 3.74 5.75
CA GLY A 157 9.36 4.20 4.65
C GLY A 157 8.10 3.34 4.46
N LEU A 158 8.08 2.13 5.04
CA LEU A 158 6.95 1.22 4.96
C LEU A 158 6.21 1.21 6.30
N LEU A 159 5.05 1.84 6.34
CA LEU A 159 4.17 1.85 7.50
C LEU A 159 3.37 0.54 7.55
N ARG A 160 3.59 -0.26 8.60
CA ARG A 160 2.80 -1.45 8.87
C ARG A 160 1.47 -1.07 9.52
N LEU A 161 0.35 -1.55 8.97
CA LEU A 161 -1.00 -1.23 9.46
C LEU A 161 -1.57 -2.28 10.43
N LYS A 162 -0.85 -3.38 10.63
CA LYS A 162 -1.17 -4.43 11.60
C LYS A 162 0.02 -4.69 12.51
N ASN A 163 -0.20 -5.40 13.60
CA ASN A 163 0.92 -5.85 14.43
C ASN A 163 1.79 -6.88 13.66
N ALA A 164 2.98 -7.15 14.18
CA ALA A 164 3.95 -8.03 13.52
C ALA A 164 3.40 -9.46 13.34
N THR A 165 2.78 -10.01 14.38
CA THR A 165 2.27 -11.39 14.40
C THR A 165 1.17 -11.60 13.37
N VAL A 166 0.17 -10.71 13.30
CA VAL A 166 -0.91 -10.76 12.31
C VAL A 166 -0.36 -10.63 10.89
N SER A 167 0.56 -9.69 10.67
CA SER A 167 1.18 -9.50 9.35
C SER A 167 1.94 -10.75 8.91
N GLU A 168 2.68 -11.37 9.84
CA GLU A 168 3.43 -12.59 9.55
C GLU A 168 2.50 -13.76 9.22
N ILE A 169 1.45 -13.99 9.99
CA ILE A 169 0.47 -15.04 9.70
C ILE A 169 -0.16 -14.81 8.32
N VAL A 170 -0.64 -13.60 8.03
CA VAL A 170 -1.26 -13.24 6.75
C VAL A 170 -0.34 -13.51 5.56
N LEU A 171 0.94 -13.20 5.68
CA LEU A 171 1.90 -13.34 4.59
C LEU A 171 2.39 -14.78 4.38
N ARG A 172 2.18 -15.67 5.36
CA ARG A 172 2.68 -17.05 5.35
C ARG A 172 1.59 -18.11 5.21
N VAL A 173 0.33 -17.77 5.51
CA VAL A 173 -0.79 -18.73 5.65
C VAL A 173 -1.08 -19.59 4.41
N ASP A 174 -0.74 -19.10 3.21
CA ASP A 174 -0.97 -19.83 1.96
C ASP A 174 0.26 -20.59 1.47
N ASP A 175 1.46 -20.11 1.77
CA ASP A 175 2.68 -20.52 1.06
C ASP A 175 3.67 -21.32 1.92
N ASP A 176 3.66 -21.14 3.25
CA ASP A 176 4.61 -21.78 4.16
C ASP A 176 4.08 -23.11 4.73
N PRO A 177 4.93 -24.01 5.26
CA PRO A 177 4.48 -25.26 5.87
C PRO A 177 3.37 -25.06 6.91
N VAL A 178 2.33 -25.90 6.87
CA VAL A 178 1.15 -25.78 7.76
C VAL A 178 1.53 -25.77 9.24
N ALA A 179 2.45 -26.65 9.64
CA ALA A 179 2.90 -26.75 11.03
C ALA A 179 3.54 -25.45 11.54
N ASP A 180 4.36 -24.80 10.70
CA ASP A 180 5.07 -23.57 11.06
C ASP A 180 4.09 -22.41 11.27
N VAL A 181 3.09 -22.27 10.39
CA VAL A 181 2.07 -21.23 10.53
C VAL A 181 1.11 -21.54 11.67
N ALA A 182 0.78 -22.81 11.91
CA ALA A 182 -0.08 -23.21 13.03
C ALA A 182 0.55 -22.81 14.38
N ALA A 183 1.86 -23.03 14.56
CA ALA A 183 2.57 -22.61 15.76
C ALA A 183 2.54 -21.09 15.97
N LEU A 184 2.58 -20.29 14.90
CA LEU A 184 2.39 -18.84 14.99
C LEU A 184 0.97 -18.45 15.42
N VAL A 185 -0.04 -19.14 14.90
CA VAL A 185 -1.44 -18.91 15.27
C VAL A 185 -1.69 -19.28 16.73
N ASP A 186 -1.13 -20.41 17.20
CA ASP A 186 -1.20 -20.82 18.61
C ASP A 186 -0.57 -19.76 19.53
N LYS A 187 0.60 -19.23 19.15
CA LYS A 187 1.23 -18.14 19.87
C LYS A 187 0.37 -16.88 19.88
N ALA A 188 -0.19 -16.50 18.73
CA ALA A 188 -1.05 -15.32 18.63
C ALA A 188 -2.27 -15.43 19.56
N GLU A 189 -2.89 -16.62 19.63
CA GLU A 189 -4.00 -16.88 20.56
C GLU A 189 -3.56 -16.77 22.03
N ALA A 190 -2.41 -17.34 22.39
CA ALA A 190 -1.85 -17.23 23.73
C ALA A 190 -1.53 -15.78 24.12
N ASP A 191 -1.08 -14.97 23.16
CA ASP A 191 -0.77 -13.54 23.33
C ASP A 191 -2.05 -12.66 23.32
N GLY A 192 -3.24 -13.25 23.17
CA GLY A 192 -4.54 -12.55 23.24
C GLY A 192 -4.98 -11.87 21.93
N GLU A 193 -4.51 -12.37 20.78
CA GLU A 193 -4.94 -11.85 19.47
C GLU A 193 -6.44 -12.03 19.23
N PHE A 194 -7.00 -11.20 18.35
CA PHE A 194 -8.42 -11.15 18.06
C PHE A 194 -9.00 -12.53 17.68
N PRO A 195 -9.93 -13.12 18.47
CA PRO A 195 -10.38 -14.50 18.28
C PRO A 195 -10.94 -14.81 16.89
N PRO A 196 -11.73 -13.93 16.22
CA PRO A 196 -12.18 -14.19 14.86
C PRO A 196 -11.03 -14.28 13.83
N PHE A 197 -9.91 -13.59 14.05
CA PHE A 197 -8.73 -13.73 13.20
C PHE A 197 -8.05 -15.09 13.40
N VAL A 198 -7.86 -15.50 14.66
CA VAL A 198 -7.30 -16.81 15.00
C VAL A 198 -8.15 -17.94 14.41
N ALA A 199 -9.47 -17.90 14.61
CA ALA A 199 -10.39 -18.90 14.08
C ALA A 199 -10.32 -18.98 12.54
N TRP A 200 -10.33 -17.82 11.86
CA TRP A 200 -10.17 -17.75 10.41
C TRP A 200 -8.84 -18.36 9.93
N ALA A 201 -7.73 -18.05 10.61
CA ALA A 201 -6.41 -18.57 10.24
C ALA A 201 -6.36 -20.09 10.39
N ARG A 202 -6.91 -20.63 11.49
CA ARG A 202 -7.01 -22.10 11.71
C ARG A 202 -7.85 -22.77 10.63
N GLU A 203 -9.02 -22.23 10.30
CA GLU A 203 -9.89 -22.79 9.26
C GLU A 203 -9.20 -22.78 7.89
N ARG A 204 -8.49 -21.70 7.57
CA ARG A 204 -7.72 -21.59 6.33
C ARG A 204 -6.60 -22.63 6.26
N LEU A 205 -5.85 -22.83 7.34
CA LEU A 205 -4.81 -23.85 7.42
C LEU A 205 -5.38 -25.27 7.30
N ALA A 206 -6.52 -25.55 7.95
CA ALA A 206 -7.19 -26.84 7.87
C ALA A 206 -7.63 -27.17 6.43
N ARG A 207 -8.21 -26.21 5.71
CA ARG A 207 -8.58 -26.37 4.29
C ARG A 207 -7.35 -26.65 3.41
N ARG A 208 -6.23 -25.97 3.66
CA ARG A 208 -4.99 -26.21 2.92
C ARG A 208 -4.42 -27.61 3.19
N ALA A 209 -4.46 -28.08 4.44
CA ALA A 209 -4.02 -29.43 4.79
C ALA A 209 -4.90 -30.53 4.18
N ALA A 210 -6.19 -30.28 3.98
CA ALA A 210 -7.11 -31.23 3.37
C ALA A 210 -7.07 -31.26 1.82
N GLY A 211 -6.53 -30.21 1.20
CA GLY A 211 -6.40 -30.09 -0.26
C GLY A 211 -5.00 -30.35 -0.81
N ALA A 212 -4.03 -30.65 0.06
CA ALA A 212 -2.67 -31.08 -0.29
C ALA A 212 -2.58 -32.61 -0.28
#